data_AF-A0A519EPI0-F1
#
_entry.id   AF-A0A519EPI0-F1
#
_cell.length_a   1.000
_cell.length_b   1.000
_cell.length_c   1.000
_cell.angle_alpha   90.00
_cell.angle_beta   90.00
_cell.angle_gamma   90.00
#
_symmetry.space_group_name_H-M   'P 1'
#
loop_
_entity.id
_entity.type
_entity.pdbx_description
1 polymer ?
#
loop_
_entity_poly.entity_id
_entity_poly.type
_entity_poly.pdbx_seq_one_letter_code
_entity_poly.pdbx_strand_id
1 'polypeptide(L)' 'MSDLATQQLIARLVPQGARVLDLGCGDGALLDMLQRERGCTGYGVEIADGNVLQCVRRGVDVIQLNLDEGLTMFE' A
#
# COMPACT_ATOMS: atom_id res chain seq x y z
N MET A 1 0.03 -10.07 11.59
CA MET A 1 0.89 -8.89 11.79
C MET A 1 2.06 -9.04 10.83
N SER A 2 2.13 -8.17 9.83
CA SER A 2 3.28 -8.11 8.93
C SER A 2 4.50 -7.67 9.75
N ASP A 3 5.64 -8.32 9.53
CA ASP A 3 6.86 -8.07 10.27
C ASP A 3 7.43 -6.67 9.95
N LEU A 4 7.60 -5.84 10.98
CA LEU A 4 8.11 -4.48 10.84
C LEU A 4 9.53 -4.45 10.24
N ALA A 5 10.36 -5.44 10.55
CA ALA A 5 11.72 -5.52 10.01
C ALA A 5 11.70 -5.74 8.49
N THR A 6 10.80 -6.61 8.02
CA THR A 6 10.56 -6.83 6.58
C THR A 6 10.09 -5.54 5.89
N GLN A 7 9.14 -4.82 6.47
CA GLN A 7 8.65 -3.55 5.89
C GLN A 7 9.78 -2.52 5.76
N GLN A 8 10.61 -2.37 6.80
CA GLN A 8 11.76 -1.46 6.77
C GLN A 8 12.79 -1.84 5.71
N LEU A 9 13.02 -3.14 5.49
CA LEU A 9 13.91 -3.61 4.44
C LEU A 9 13.38 -3.21 3.05
N ILE A 10 12.09 -3.44 2.80
CA ILE A 10 11.44 -3.05 1.54
C ILE A 10 11.53 -1.54 1.34
N ALA A 11 11.25 -0.74 2.38
CA ALA A 11 11.29 0.71 2.29
C ALA A 11 12.68 1.28 1.95
N ARG A 12 13.76 0.54 2.25
CA ARG A 12 15.12 0.92 1.83
C ARG A 12 15.38 0.70 0.34
N LEU A 13 14.63 -0.21 -0.30
CA LEU A 13 14.74 -0.50 -1.72
C LEU A 13 13.90 0.47 -2.57
N VAL A 14 12.92 1.13 -1.99
CA VAL A 14 12.06 2.09 -2.68
C VAL A 14 12.78 3.44 -2.82
N PRO A 15 12.92 3.98 -4.04
CA PRO A 15 13.49 5.31 -4.27
C PRO A 15 12.67 6.40 -3.56
N GLN A 16 13.35 7.46 -3.12
CA GLN A 16 12.68 8.63 -2.54
C GLN A 16 11.77 9.29 -3.59
N GLY A 17 10.55 9.68 -3.19
CA GLY A 17 9.56 10.31 -4.08
C GLY A 17 8.95 9.38 -5.13
N ALA A 18 9.16 8.06 -5.02
CA ALA A 18 8.60 7.11 -5.97
C ALA A 18 7.07 7.11 -5.94
N ARG A 19 6.47 6.75 -7.09
CA ARG A 19 5.05 6.44 -7.19
C ARG A 19 4.87 4.93 -7.05
N VAL A 20 4.13 4.49 -6.04
CA VAL A 20 4.05 3.10 -5.58
C VAL A 20 2.65 2.54 -5.83
N LEU A 21 2.57 1.30 -6.28
CA LEU A 21 1.35 0.51 -6.30
C LEU A 21 1.57 -0.69 -5.37
N ASP A 22 0.81 -0.75 -4.28
CA ASP A 22 0.94 -1.80 -3.26
C ASP A 22 -0.20 -2.82 -3.41
N LEU A 23 0.10 -4.01 -3.91
CA LEU A 23 -0.88 -5.05 -4.23
C LEU A 23 -1.05 -6.01 -3.05
N GLY A 24 -2.25 -6.07 -2.48
CA GLY A 24 -2.48 -6.74 -1.20
C GLY A 24 -1.91 -5.91 -0.05
N CYS A 25 -2.23 -4.61 -0.02
CA CYS A 25 -1.63 -3.66 0.90
C CYS A 25 -2.00 -3.91 2.38
N GLY A 26 -2.95 -4.80 2.66
CA GLY A 26 -3.41 -5.08 4.02
C GLY A 26 -3.97 -3.81 4.65
N ASP A 27 -3.56 -3.53 5.88
CA ASP A 27 -3.98 -2.34 6.63
C ASP A 27 -3.28 -1.04 6.18
N GLY A 28 -2.47 -1.08 5.12
CA GLY A 28 -1.80 0.09 4.54
C GLY A 28 -0.52 0.52 5.27
N ALA A 29 -0.02 -0.25 6.23
CA ALA A 29 1.13 0.15 7.05
C ALA A 29 2.42 0.42 6.24
N LEU A 30 2.69 -0.39 5.20
CA LEU A 30 3.88 -0.18 4.36
C LEU A 30 3.77 1.12 3.54
N LEU A 31 2.63 1.33 2.89
CA LEU A 31 2.42 2.51 2.05
C LEU A 31 2.43 3.81 2.88
N ASP A 32 1.82 3.81 4.07
CA ASP A 32 1.91 4.91 5.05
C ASP A 32 3.37 5.21 5.44
N MET A 33 4.17 4.17 5.73
CA MET A 33 5.58 4.35 6.04
C MET A 33 6.36 4.93 4.85
N LEU A 34 6.10 4.46 3.62
CA LEU A 34 6.74 5.01 2.42
C LEU A 34 6.35 6.47 2.17
N GLN A 35 5.10 6.85 2.40
CA GLN A 35 4.66 8.24 2.30
C GLN A 35 5.38 9.12 3.32
N ARG A 36 5.41 8.71 4.60
CA ARG A 36 6.03 9.49 5.69
C ARG A 36 7.54 9.57 5.61
N GLU A 37 8.21 8.46 5.32
CA GLU A 37 9.68 8.37 5.42
C GLU A 37 10.38 8.59 4.08
N ARG A 38 9.73 8.28 2.96
CA ARG A 38 10.30 8.36 1.61
C ARG A 38 9.63 9.40 0.73
N GLY A 39 8.57 10.07 1.21
CA GLY A 39 7.82 11.05 0.42
C GLY A 39 7.17 10.42 -0.81
N CYS A 40 6.91 9.11 -0.78
CA CYS A 40 6.27 8.42 -1.89
C CYS A 40 4.81 8.83 -2.03
N THR A 41 4.27 8.65 -3.23
CA THR A 41 2.83 8.75 -3.53
C THR A 41 2.36 7.39 -4.06
N GLY A 42 1.06 7.10 -4.06
CA GLY A 42 0.63 5.80 -4.54
C GLY A 42 -0.74 5.36 -4.08
N TYR A 43 -1.09 4.14 -4.50
CA TYR A 43 -2.35 3.49 -4.18
C TYR A 43 -2.09 2.09 -3.63
N GLY A 44 -2.87 1.69 -2.64
CA GLY A 44 -3.00 0.29 -2.22
C GLY A 44 -4.15 -0.40 -2.94
N VAL A 45 -4.06 -1.72 -3.12
CA VAL A 45 -5.16 -2.58 -3.58
C VAL A 45 -5.43 -3.64 -2.51
N GLU A 46 -6.66 -3.74 -2.05
CA GLU A 46 -7.06 -4.67 -1.00
C GLU A 46 -8.51 -5.13 -1.19
N ILE A 47 -8.79 -6.41 -0.95
CA ILE A 47 -10.13 -6.99 -1.14
C ILE A 47 -10.97 -6.95 0.13
N ALA A 48 -10.34 -7.02 1.31
CA ALA A 48 -11.01 -7.13 2.59
C ALA A 48 -11.49 -5.78 3.12
N ASP A 49 -12.80 -5.62 3.29
CA ASP A 49 -13.46 -4.40 3.80
C ASP A 49 -12.80 -3.84 5.06
N GLY A 50 -12.45 -4.72 6.01
CA GLY A 50 -11.84 -4.33 7.27
C GLY A 50 -10.49 -3.64 7.08
N ASN A 51 -9.68 -4.13 6.14
CA ASN A 51 -8.37 -3.58 5.82
C ASN A 51 -8.49 -2.28 5.02
N VAL A 52 -9.42 -2.22 4.04
CA VAL A 52 -9.75 -1.00 3.31
C VAL A 52 -10.09 0.15 4.27
N LEU A 53 -10.92 -0.12 5.28
CA LEU A 53 -11.26 0.86 6.31
C LEU A 53 -10.03 1.33 7.10
N GLN A 54 -9.08 0.43 7.40
CA GLN A 54 -7.83 0.82 8.09
C GLN A 54 -6.95 1.70 7.19
N CYS A 55 -6.81 1.38 5.90
CA CYS A 55 -6.07 2.21 4.94
C CYS A 55 -6.61 3.64 4.91
N VAL A 56 -7.94 3.78 4.77
CA VAL A 56 -8.60 5.11 4.78
C VAL A 56 -8.33 5.85 6.09
N ARG A 57 -8.41 5.16 7.24
CA ARG A 57 -8.10 5.76 8.56
C ARG A 57 -6.64 6.21 8.70
N ARG A 58 -5.71 5.53 8.02
CA ARG A 58 -4.30 5.93 7.96
C ARG A 58 -4.04 7.07 6.97
N GLY A 59 -5.03 7.47 6.17
CA GLY A 59 -4.85 8.47 5.13
C GLY A 59 -4.16 7.94 3.87
N VAL A 60 -4.21 6.62 3.66
CA VAL A 60 -3.65 5.96 2.48
C VAL A 60 -4.76 5.79 1.44
N ASP A 61 -4.48 6.20 0.21
CA ASP A 61 -5.37 5.94 -0.92
C ASP A 61 -5.42 4.43 -1.21
N VAL A 62 -6.61 3.85 -1.19
CA VAL A 62 -6.83 2.42 -1.39
C VAL A 62 -7.96 2.19 -2.38
N ILE A 63 -7.80 1.16 -3.19
CA ILE A 63 -8.79 0.69 -4.14
C ILE A 63 -9.23 -0.70 -3.71
N GLN A 64 -10.53 -0.88 -3.54
CA GLN A 64 -11.09 -2.19 -3.25
C GLN A 64 -11.27 -3.00 -4.53
N LEU A 65 -10.42 -4.01 -4.74
CA LEU A 65 -10.49 -4.89 -5.90
C LEU A 65 -10.03 -6.30 -5.57
N ASN A 66 -10.55 -7.23 -6.35
CA ASN A 66 -10.08 -8.61 -6.40
C ASN A 66 -8.93 -8.72 -7.42
N LEU A 67 -7.72 -9.03 -6.94
CA LEU A 67 -6.55 -9.20 -7.81
C LEU A 67 -6.68 -10.39 -8.77
N ASP A 68 -7.49 -11.40 -8.41
CA ASP A 68 -7.73 -12.55 -9.29
C ASP A 68 -8.55 -12.16 -10.54
N GLU A 69 -9.28 -11.05 -10.49
CA GLU A 69 -9.98 -10.46 -11.64
C GLU A 69 -9.07 -9.55 -12.47
N GLY A 70 -7.80 -9.40 -12.05
CA GLY A 70 -6.79 -8.59 -12.72
C GLY A 70 -6.85 -7.10 -12.36
N LEU A 71 -5.96 -6.33 -12.99
CA LEU A 71 -5.77 -4.89 -12.76
C LEU A 71 -6.26 -4.06 -13.95
N THR A 72 -7.42 -4.41 -14.52
CA THR A 72 -7.97 -3.79 -15.75
C THR A 72 -8.20 -2.29 -15.64
N MET A 73 -8.28 -1.74 -14.42
CA MET A 73 -8.39 -0.31 -14.17
C MET A 73 -7.10 0.51 -14.45
N PHE A 74 -5.96 -0.16 -14.63
CA PHE A 74 -4.63 0.46 -14.80
C PHE A 74 -4.08 0.40 -16.23
N GLU A 75 -4.90 0.04 -17.22
CA GLU A 75 -4.56 0.05 -18.65
C GLU A 75 -4.49 1.47 -19.26
#